data_AF-A0A349AY69-F1
#
_entry.id   AF-A0A349AY69-F1
#
_cell.length_a   1.000
_cell.length_b   1.000
_cell.length_c   1.000
_cell.angle_alpha   90.00
_cell.angle_beta   90.00
_cell.angle_gamma   90.00
#
_symmetry.space_group_name_H-M   'P 1'
#
loop_
_entity.id
_entity.type
_entity.pdbx_description
1 polymer ?
#
loop_
_entity_poly.entity_id
_entity_poly.type
_entity_poly.pdbx_seq_one_letter_code
_entity_poly.pdbx_strand_id
1 'polypeptide(L)'
;MSVLGTLRVAGRGPKTGYARAEFGQAWADVDRNGCDTRNDILQRDLTSIVVRSGSSGCVVTSGRLADPYTGTTVIFVRGASKVDIDHVVALSNAWQSGAARWTFNKRIAIANDPLNLLAVDSSQNRQKGDGDAATWLPDNRRFWCQYAARQIGVKSKYGLSVTSAERDALTQVLQRCPSQQVITGGGPTSVSGFSDPTANSGSSGSSSSGTTSGAGLDPRFGTCSAA
;
A
#
# COMPACT_ATOMS: atom_id res chain seq x y z
N MET A 1 10.07 23.90 11.12
CA MET A 1 10.34 23.28 9.80
C MET A 1 9.17 22.37 9.47
N SER A 2 8.58 22.47 8.28
CA SER A 2 7.44 21.61 7.89
C SER A 2 7.90 20.17 7.66
N VAL A 3 7.03 19.18 7.93
CA VAL A 3 7.34 17.74 7.74
C VAL A 3 7.74 17.44 6.28
N LEU A 4 7.17 18.15 5.30
CA LEU A 4 7.58 18.02 3.90
C LEU A 4 9.08 18.30 3.71
N GLY A 5 9.63 19.30 4.43
CA GLY A 5 11.04 19.67 4.38
C GLY A 5 11.99 18.58 4.84
N THR A 6 11.53 17.61 5.64
CA THR A 6 12.36 16.51 6.16
C THR A 6 12.37 15.28 5.25
N LEU A 7 11.44 15.18 4.30
CA LEU A 7 11.41 14.07 3.35
C LEU A 7 12.66 14.07 2.47
N ARG A 8 13.20 12.89 2.16
CA ARG A 8 14.30 12.77 1.19
C ARG A 8 13.78 13.05 -0.23
N VAL A 9 14.51 13.87 -0.99
CA VAL A 9 14.26 14.04 -2.43
C VAL A 9 15.04 13.00 -3.21
N ALA A 10 14.38 12.27 -4.11
CA ALA A 10 15.03 11.39 -5.07
C ALA A 10 14.14 11.15 -6.29
N GLY A 11 14.78 10.80 -7.41
CA GLY A 11 14.06 10.34 -8.60
C GLY A 11 13.25 9.06 -8.32
N ARG A 12 12.29 8.79 -9.20
CA ARG A 12 11.45 7.59 -9.13
C ARG A 12 12.30 6.35 -9.42
N GLY A 13 12.35 5.39 -8.50
CA GLY A 13 13.02 4.11 -8.70
C GLY A 13 12.30 3.22 -9.73
N PRO A 14 12.92 2.12 -10.18
CA PRO A 14 12.31 1.19 -11.13
C PRO A 14 11.13 0.41 -10.52
N LYS A 15 10.22 -0.07 -11.38
CA LYS A 15 9.13 -1.00 -11.00
C LYS A 15 9.54 -2.48 -11.04
N THR A 16 10.79 -2.79 -11.36
CA THR A 16 11.29 -4.17 -11.40
C THR A 16 11.02 -4.88 -10.07
N GLY A 17 10.49 -6.10 -10.13
CA GLY A 17 10.13 -6.90 -8.97
C GLY A 17 8.85 -6.47 -8.25
N TYR A 18 8.19 -5.39 -8.68
CA TYR A 18 6.93 -4.99 -8.07
C TYR A 18 5.79 -5.95 -8.43
N ALA A 19 5.20 -6.56 -7.41
CA ALA A 19 3.89 -7.18 -7.47
C ALA A 19 3.05 -6.74 -6.26
N ARG A 20 1.72 -6.74 -6.37
CA ARG A 20 0.86 -6.43 -5.21
C ARG A 20 1.06 -7.43 -4.07
N ALA A 21 1.36 -8.69 -4.39
CA ALA A 21 1.64 -9.74 -3.41
C ALA A 21 2.87 -9.45 -2.53
N GLU A 22 3.79 -8.59 -2.98
CA GLU A 22 4.93 -8.12 -2.16
C GLU A 22 4.48 -7.31 -0.92
N PHE A 23 3.23 -6.85 -0.90
CA PHE A 23 2.63 -6.14 0.23
C PHE A 23 1.73 -7.06 1.08
N GLY A 24 1.84 -8.38 0.90
CA GLY A 24 1.08 -9.41 1.58
C GLY A 24 -0.35 -9.58 1.06
N GLN A 25 -1.13 -10.34 1.82
CA GLN A 25 -2.54 -10.53 1.52
C GLN A 25 -3.26 -9.18 1.53
N ALA A 26 -4.08 -8.95 0.50
CA ALA A 26 -4.90 -7.76 0.43
C ALA A 26 -5.83 -7.69 1.65
N TRP A 27 -5.81 -6.54 2.32
CA TRP A 27 -6.67 -6.24 3.47
C TRP A 27 -6.43 -7.17 4.66
N ALA A 28 -5.18 -7.53 4.94
CA ALA A 28 -4.86 -8.34 6.11
C ALA A 28 -5.44 -7.73 7.40
N ASP A 29 -5.95 -8.57 8.30
CA ASP A 29 -6.31 -8.19 9.67
C ASP A 29 -5.00 -8.01 10.46
N VAL A 30 -4.44 -6.79 10.40
CA VAL A 30 -3.11 -6.49 10.97
C VAL A 30 -3.17 -6.11 12.45
N ASP A 31 -4.33 -5.70 12.95
CA ASP A 31 -4.56 -5.38 14.36
C ASP A 31 -5.19 -6.55 15.14
N ARG A 32 -5.58 -7.62 14.42
CA ARG A 32 -6.16 -8.87 14.96
C ARG A 32 -7.48 -8.64 15.68
N ASN A 33 -8.27 -7.69 15.19
CA ASN A 33 -9.58 -7.38 15.74
C ASN A 33 -10.69 -8.32 15.20
N GLY A 34 -10.37 -9.19 14.23
CA GLY A 34 -11.29 -10.14 13.60
C GLY A 34 -11.92 -9.64 12.29
N CYS A 35 -11.71 -8.38 11.94
CA CYS A 35 -12.15 -7.76 10.69
C CYS A 35 -10.96 -7.55 9.75
N ASP A 36 -11.20 -7.75 8.45
CA ASP A 36 -10.21 -7.38 7.46
C ASP A 36 -10.07 -5.84 7.38
N THR A 37 -8.87 -5.35 7.05
CA THR A 37 -8.61 -3.90 7.03
C THR A 37 -9.59 -3.15 6.10
N ARG A 38 -10.09 -3.79 5.04
CA ARG A 38 -11.06 -3.14 4.13
C ARG A 38 -12.34 -2.82 4.88
N ASN A 39 -12.84 -3.75 5.69
CA ASN A 39 -14.04 -3.54 6.47
C ASN A 39 -13.82 -2.50 7.57
N ASP A 40 -12.64 -2.44 8.20
CA ASP A 40 -12.31 -1.38 9.16
C ASP A 40 -12.41 0.02 8.51
N ILE A 41 -11.84 0.17 7.30
CA ILE A 41 -11.91 1.44 6.57
C ILE A 41 -13.34 1.76 6.13
N LEU A 42 -14.11 0.77 5.67
CA LEU A 42 -15.52 0.98 5.33
C LEU A 42 -16.34 1.40 6.55
N GLN A 43 -16.13 0.80 7.72
CA GLN A 43 -16.83 1.20 8.95
C GLN A 43 -16.43 2.60 9.40
N ARG A 44 -15.14 2.97 9.25
CA ARG A 44 -14.64 4.30 9.59
C ARG A 44 -15.20 5.40 8.68
N ASP A 45 -15.22 5.15 7.37
CA ASP A 45 -15.46 6.20 6.37
C ASP A 45 -16.91 6.28 5.89
N LEU A 46 -17.68 5.20 6.03
CA LEU A 46 -19.08 5.19 5.63
C LEU A 46 -20.00 5.58 6.79
N THR A 47 -21.14 6.15 6.43
CA THR A 47 -22.27 6.39 7.34
C THR A 47 -23.45 5.53 6.92
N SER A 48 -24.45 5.38 7.79
CA SER A 48 -25.66 4.57 7.51
C SER A 48 -25.31 3.15 7.04
N ILE A 49 -24.31 2.53 7.68
CA ILE A 49 -23.81 1.23 7.25
C ILE A 49 -24.81 0.12 7.55
N VAL A 50 -24.83 -0.88 6.66
CA VAL A 50 -25.45 -2.17 6.93
C VAL A 50 -24.34 -3.21 7.03
N VAL A 51 -24.37 -3.99 8.10
CA VAL A 51 -23.41 -5.06 8.37
C VAL A 51 -24.11 -6.41 8.20
N ARG A 52 -23.43 -7.36 7.57
CA ARG A 52 -23.97 -8.71 7.36
C ARG A 52 -24.20 -9.40 8.71
N SER A 53 -25.41 -9.89 8.93
CA SER A 53 -25.69 -10.73 10.10
C SER A 53 -24.80 -11.98 10.12
N GLY A 54 -24.34 -12.39 11.30
CA GLY A 54 -23.43 -13.52 11.48
C GLY A 54 -21.97 -13.25 11.07
N SER A 55 -21.60 -12.01 10.74
CA SER A 55 -20.20 -11.64 10.43
C SER A 55 -19.42 -11.06 11.62
N SER A 56 -19.92 -11.24 12.84
CA SER A 56 -19.35 -10.67 14.07
C SER A 56 -19.14 -9.15 14.01
N GLY A 57 -19.99 -8.44 13.25
CA GLY A 57 -19.88 -6.99 13.11
C GLY A 57 -18.91 -6.51 12.01
N CYS A 58 -18.21 -7.40 11.32
CA CYS A 58 -17.15 -6.99 10.40
C CYS A 58 -17.66 -6.63 9.00
N VAL A 59 -18.49 -7.47 8.38
CA VAL A 59 -18.69 -7.39 6.93
C VAL A 59 -19.71 -6.31 6.57
N VAL A 60 -19.23 -5.12 6.20
CA VAL A 60 -20.06 -4.03 5.67
C VAL A 60 -20.59 -4.41 4.30
N THR A 61 -21.91 -4.39 4.11
CA THR A 61 -22.58 -4.74 2.84
C THR A 61 -23.09 -3.52 2.09
N SER A 62 -23.42 -2.44 2.79
CA SER A 62 -23.76 -1.15 2.17
C SER A 62 -23.52 0.02 3.11
N GLY A 63 -23.52 1.23 2.56
CA GLY A 63 -23.40 2.49 3.31
C GLY A 63 -23.31 3.70 2.39
N ARG A 64 -23.25 4.89 2.98
CA ARG A 64 -23.12 6.17 2.27
C ARG A 64 -21.74 6.76 2.52
N LEU A 65 -20.99 6.98 1.44
CA LEU A 65 -19.70 7.66 1.46
C LEU A 65 -19.91 9.13 1.12
N ALA A 66 -19.51 10.04 2.01
CA ALA A 66 -19.22 11.42 1.61
C ALA A 66 -17.82 11.42 0.96
N ASP A 67 -17.77 11.24 -0.35
CA ASP A 67 -16.53 10.90 -1.04
C ASP A 67 -15.56 12.10 -1.05
N PRO A 68 -14.36 11.95 -0.46
CA PRO A 68 -13.42 13.06 -0.39
C PRO A 68 -12.87 13.43 -1.78
N TYR A 69 -12.84 12.51 -2.75
CA TYR A 69 -12.21 12.74 -4.05
C TYR A 69 -13.08 13.50 -5.03
N THR A 70 -14.39 13.25 -5.07
CA THR A 70 -15.35 13.96 -5.91
C THR A 70 -16.09 15.08 -5.16
N GLY A 71 -16.14 15.03 -3.82
CA GLY A 71 -16.95 15.94 -3.01
C GLY A 71 -18.46 15.64 -3.08
N THR A 72 -18.84 14.49 -3.64
CA THR A 72 -20.24 14.05 -3.77
C THR A 72 -20.53 12.86 -2.86
N THR A 73 -21.81 12.51 -2.69
CA THR A 73 -22.17 11.28 -1.97
C THR A 73 -22.24 10.08 -2.91
N VAL A 74 -21.52 9.01 -2.57
CA VAL A 74 -21.52 7.74 -3.31
C VAL A 74 -22.12 6.63 -2.43
N ILE A 75 -22.96 5.79 -3.01
CA ILE A 75 -23.52 4.62 -2.31
C ILE A 75 -22.58 3.44 -2.49
N PHE A 76 -22.12 2.89 -1.37
CA PHE A 76 -21.43 1.60 -1.34
C PHE A 76 -22.47 0.48 -1.29
N VAL A 77 -22.35 -0.49 -2.20
CA VAL A 77 -23.05 -1.78 -2.16
C VAL A 77 -22.06 -2.86 -2.54
N ARG A 78 -21.76 -3.78 -1.62
CA ARG A 78 -20.77 -4.85 -1.86
C ARG A 78 -21.13 -5.65 -3.12
N GLY A 79 -20.15 -5.85 -4.00
CA GLY A 79 -20.32 -6.59 -5.27
C GLY A 79 -20.75 -5.74 -6.46
N ALA A 80 -21.28 -4.53 -6.24
CA ALA A 80 -21.68 -3.59 -7.29
C ALA A 80 -21.22 -2.15 -7.00
N SER A 81 -20.30 -1.97 -6.05
CA SER A 81 -20.00 -0.66 -5.48
C SER A 81 -19.16 0.21 -6.41
N LYS A 82 -19.51 1.49 -6.43
CA LYS A 82 -18.66 2.56 -6.97
C LYS A 82 -17.62 3.07 -5.96
N VAL A 83 -17.35 2.33 -4.89
CA VAL A 83 -16.41 2.70 -3.83
C VAL A 83 -15.27 1.68 -3.77
N ASP A 84 -14.05 2.19 -3.83
CA ASP A 84 -12.82 1.44 -3.60
C ASP A 84 -12.15 1.93 -2.30
N ILE A 85 -11.25 1.11 -1.74
CA ILE A 85 -10.32 1.58 -0.72
C ILE A 85 -9.03 1.94 -1.44
N ASP A 86 -8.70 3.24 -1.49
CA ASP A 86 -7.47 3.75 -2.09
C ASP A 86 -6.32 3.69 -1.09
N HIS A 87 -5.15 3.31 -1.61
CA HIS A 87 -3.87 3.58 -0.99
C HIS A 87 -3.43 4.98 -1.41
N VAL A 88 -3.60 5.97 -0.52
CA VAL A 88 -3.30 7.39 -0.79
C VAL A 88 -1.90 7.51 -1.41
N VAL A 89 -0.86 7.00 -0.75
CA VAL A 89 0.39 6.61 -1.45
C VAL A 89 0.17 5.23 -2.08
N ALA A 90 0.01 5.20 -3.40
CA ALA A 90 -0.21 3.94 -4.13
C ALA A 90 0.93 2.95 -3.87
N LEU A 91 0.63 1.64 -3.73
CA LEU A 91 1.65 0.63 -3.41
C LEU A 91 2.80 0.59 -4.43
N SER A 92 2.50 0.82 -5.71
CA SER A 92 3.54 0.92 -6.75
C SER A 92 4.39 2.19 -6.62
N ASN A 93 3.81 3.31 -6.16
CA ASN A 93 4.57 4.52 -5.82
C ASN A 93 5.47 4.27 -4.60
N ALA A 94 4.93 3.62 -3.55
CA ALA A 94 5.69 3.25 -2.36
C ALA A 94 6.90 2.36 -2.72
N TRP A 95 6.71 1.37 -3.61
CA TRP A 95 7.81 0.54 -4.12
C TRP A 95 8.95 1.38 -4.70
N GLN A 96 8.62 2.26 -5.64
CA GLN A 96 9.57 3.10 -6.37
C GLN A 96 10.19 4.21 -5.52
N SER A 97 9.60 4.54 -4.36
CA SER A 97 10.09 5.57 -3.44
C SER A 97 10.80 5.01 -2.19
N GLY A 98 10.91 3.69 -2.07
CA GLY A 98 11.77 3.05 -1.06
C GLY A 98 11.33 1.67 -0.59
N ALA A 99 10.05 1.29 -0.76
CA ALA A 99 9.50 0.07 -0.17
C ALA A 99 10.08 -1.23 -0.75
N ALA A 100 10.68 -1.17 -1.95
CA ALA A 100 11.38 -2.30 -2.56
C ALA A 100 12.50 -2.89 -1.68
N ARG A 101 13.08 -2.09 -0.77
CA ARG A 101 14.20 -2.49 0.11
C ARG A 101 13.76 -2.85 1.53
N TRP A 102 12.46 -2.82 1.81
CA TRP A 102 11.95 -3.07 3.16
C TRP A 102 11.80 -4.56 3.43
N THR A 103 11.62 -4.89 4.72
CA THR A 103 11.10 -6.20 5.12
C THR A 103 9.65 -6.34 4.65
N PHE A 104 9.22 -7.59 4.43
CA PHE A 104 7.86 -7.92 4.04
C PHE A 104 6.81 -7.38 5.03
N ASN A 105 7.04 -7.54 6.33
CA ASN A 105 6.17 -7.00 7.39
C ASN A 105 5.97 -5.48 7.30
N LYS A 106 7.02 -4.72 6.95
CA LYS A 106 6.90 -3.26 6.78
C LYS A 106 6.11 -2.91 5.50
N ARG A 107 6.18 -3.74 4.45
CA ARG A 107 5.31 -3.59 3.26
C ARG A 107 3.85 -3.87 3.61
N ILE A 108 3.57 -4.91 4.38
CA ILE A 108 2.21 -5.19 4.91
C ILE A 108 1.70 -4.02 5.74
N ALA A 109 2.56 -3.44 6.59
CA ALA A 109 2.19 -2.32 7.44
C ALA A 109 1.67 -1.11 6.64
N ILE A 110 2.39 -0.66 5.61
CA ILE A 110 1.93 0.50 4.80
C ILE A 110 0.67 0.17 3.99
N ALA A 111 0.49 -1.09 3.60
CA ALA A 111 -0.67 -1.53 2.83
C ALA A 111 -1.96 -1.58 3.66
N ASN A 112 -1.85 -1.66 4.98
CA ASN A 112 -2.99 -1.79 5.88
C ASN A 112 -3.09 -0.64 6.91
N ASP A 113 -2.25 0.38 6.81
CA ASP A 113 -2.30 1.54 7.72
C ASP A 113 -3.50 2.46 7.40
N PRO A 114 -4.42 2.73 8.35
CA PRO A 114 -5.52 3.65 8.14
C PRO A 114 -5.12 5.06 7.70
N LEU A 115 -3.89 5.51 8.00
CA LEU A 115 -3.34 6.77 7.49
C LEU A 115 -3.17 6.73 5.96
N ASN A 116 -2.78 5.58 5.41
CA ASN A 116 -2.60 5.39 3.97
C ASN A 116 -3.89 4.95 3.25
N LEU A 117 -4.99 4.71 3.98
CA LEU A 117 -6.23 4.17 3.39
C LEU A 117 -7.42 5.13 3.50
N LEU A 118 -8.19 5.23 2.42
CA LEU A 118 -9.46 5.98 2.34
C LEU A 118 -10.48 5.22 1.49
N ALA A 119 -11.73 5.17 1.92
CA ALA A 119 -12.84 4.83 1.03
C ALA A 119 -13.10 6.01 0.07
N VAL A 120 -13.10 5.75 -1.23
CA VAL A 120 -13.21 6.78 -2.28
C VAL A 120 -14.02 6.30 -3.48
N ASP A 121 -14.47 7.23 -4.33
CA ASP A 121 -15.03 6.89 -5.64
C ASP A 121 -14.04 6.06 -6.48
N SER A 122 -14.54 4.94 -7.00
CA SER A 122 -13.75 3.96 -7.75
C SER A 122 -13.20 4.49 -9.07
N SER A 123 -13.91 5.41 -9.76
CA SER A 123 -13.44 6.00 -11.01
C SER A 123 -12.27 6.93 -10.76
N GLN A 124 -12.37 7.79 -9.74
CA GLN A 124 -11.27 8.67 -9.32
C GLN A 124 -10.03 7.86 -8.90
N ASN A 125 -10.22 6.80 -8.11
CA ASN A 125 -9.12 5.93 -7.70
C ASN A 125 -8.43 5.25 -8.91
N ARG A 126 -9.21 4.79 -9.89
CA ARG A 126 -8.65 4.18 -11.12
C ARG A 126 -7.94 5.19 -12.01
N GLN A 127 -8.45 6.42 -12.09
CA GLN A 127 -7.81 7.51 -12.81
C GLN A 127 -6.46 7.89 -12.15
N LYS A 128 -6.41 7.94 -10.82
CA LYS A 128 -5.18 8.18 -10.05
C LYS A 128 -4.08 7.16 -10.37
N GLY A 129 -4.44 5.87 -10.48
CA GLY A 129 -3.48 4.80 -10.77
C GLY A 129 -2.33 4.75 -9.75
N ASP A 130 -1.08 4.81 -10.23
CA ASP A 130 0.12 4.94 -9.39
C ASP A 130 0.71 6.36 -9.35
N GLY A 131 -0.10 7.37 -9.72
CA GLY A 131 0.27 8.77 -9.67
C GLY A 131 0.68 9.24 -8.26
N ASP A 132 1.66 10.14 -8.23
CA ASP A 132 1.99 10.96 -7.06
C ASP A 132 1.23 12.29 -7.11
N ALA A 133 1.44 13.14 -6.09
CA ALA A 133 0.75 14.43 -6.01
C ALA A 133 1.14 15.44 -7.11
N ALA A 134 2.20 15.19 -7.89
CA ALA A 134 2.53 16.01 -9.06
C ALA A 134 1.76 15.60 -10.31
N THR A 135 1.36 14.33 -10.40
CA THR A 135 0.71 13.76 -11.58
C THR A 135 -0.80 13.66 -11.42
N TRP A 136 -1.30 13.59 -10.19
CA TRP A 136 -2.73 13.52 -9.92
C TRP A 136 -3.10 14.15 -8.57
N LEU A 137 -4.19 14.93 -8.58
CA LEU A 137 -4.88 15.41 -7.39
C LEU A 137 -6.38 15.12 -7.56
N PRO A 138 -7.14 14.92 -6.47
CA PRO A 138 -8.57 14.64 -6.57
C PRO A 138 -9.35 15.79 -7.23
N ASP A 139 -10.43 15.50 -7.95
CA ASP A 139 -11.28 16.53 -8.57
C ASP A 139 -11.83 17.55 -7.55
N ASN A 140 -12.11 17.09 -6.33
CA ASN A 140 -12.53 17.93 -5.21
C ASN A 140 -11.36 18.75 -4.65
N ARG A 141 -11.23 19.98 -5.18
CA ARG A 141 -10.22 20.96 -4.72
C ARG A 141 -10.27 21.28 -3.22
N ARG A 142 -11.44 21.14 -2.57
CA ARG A 142 -11.58 21.38 -1.12
C ARG A 142 -10.83 20.34 -0.29
N PHE A 143 -10.51 19.18 -0.87
CA PHE A 143 -9.79 18.10 -0.20
C PHE A 143 -8.28 18.10 -0.46
N TRP A 144 -7.76 18.99 -1.31
CA TRP A 144 -6.34 18.98 -1.71
C TRP A 144 -5.38 19.10 -0.53
N CYS A 145 -5.70 19.96 0.43
CA CYS A 145 -4.85 20.17 1.61
C CYS A 145 -4.75 18.92 2.48
N GLN A 146 -5.88 18.27 2.74
CA GLN A 146 -5.94 17.02 3.50
C GLN A 146 -5.24 15.89 2.74
N TYR A 147 -5.42 15.81 1.43
CA TYR A 147 -4.75 14.84 0.57
C TYR A 147 -3.22 15.03 0.61
N ALA A 148 -2.73 16.25 0.39
CA ALA A 148 -1.30 16.57 0.45
C ALA A 148 -0.70 16.30 1.84
N ALA A 149 -1.37 16.74 2.90
CA ALA A 149 -0.94 16.49 4.27
C ALA A 149 -0.87 14.99 4.60
N ARG A 150 -1.83 14.20 4.11
CA ARG A 150 -1.85 12.75 4.30
C ARG A 150 -0.74 12.05 3.50
N GLN A 151 -0.50 12.43 2.25
CA GLN A 151 0.65 11.95 1.45
C GLN A 151 1.97 12.17 2.19
N ILE A 152 2.19 13.39 2.69
CA ILE A 152 3.39 13.75 3.46
C ILE A 152 3.49 12.92 4.74
N GLY A 153 2.37 12.77 5.46
CA GLY A 153 2.29 11.97 6.68
C GLY A 153 2.69 10.52 6.45
N VAL A 154 2.14 9.87 5.42
CA VAL A 154 2.50 8.48 5.05
C VAL A 154 3.97 8.40 4.67
N LYS A 155 4.45 9.27 3.77
CA LYS A 155 5.85 9.23 3.31
C LYS A 155 6.84 9.48 4.44
N SER A 156 6.52 10.40 5.36
CA SER A 156 7.31 10.65 6.56
C SER A 156 7.31 9.45 7.49
N LYS A 157 6.12 8.94 7.86
CA LYS A 157 5.95 7.79 8.77
C LYS A 157 6.73 6.56 8.30
N TYR A 158 6.76 6.31 7.00
CA TYR A 158 7.40 5.12 6.44
C TYR A 158 8.81 5.33 5.88
N GLY A 159 9.29 6.57 5.80
CA GLY A 159 10.62 6.91 5.25
C GLY A 159 10.70 6.76 3.72
N LEU A 160 9.62 7.07 3.01
CA LEU A 160 9.59 7.13 1.55
C LEU A 160 10.13 8.47 1.04
N SER A 161 10.76 8.46 -0.13
CA SER A 161 11.13 9.71 -0.80
C SER A 161 9.98 10.35 -1.57
N VAL A 162 10.16 11.63 -1.87
CA VAL A 162 9.40 12.37 -2.86
C VAL A 162 10.29 12.72 -4.05
N THR A 163 9.70 12.84 -5.24
CA THR A 163 10.40 13.46 -6.37
C THR A 163 10.47 14.98 -6.18
N SER A 164 11.33 15.67 -6.94
CA SER A 164 11.35 17.14 -6.90
C SER A 164 10.01 17.72 -7.33
N ALA A 165 9.43 17.22 -8.43
CA ALA A 165 8.12 17.65 -8.92
C ALA A 165 7.00 17.40 -7.89
N GLU A 166 7.01 16.22 -7.23
CA GLU A 166 6.04 15.91 -6.16
C GLU A 166 6.19 16.87 -4.97
N ARG A 167 7.42 17.18 -4.54
CA ARG A 167 7.65 18.15 -3.48
C ARG A 167 7.11 19.53 -3.84
N ASP A 168 7.34 19.97 -5.07
CA ASP A 168 6.90 21.28 -5.54
C ASP A 168 5.37 21.35 -5.57
N ALA A 169 4.71 20.31 -6.11
CA ALA A 169 3.26 20.21 -6.12
C ALA A 169 2.66 20.22 -4.70
N LEU A 170 3.22 19.42 -3.77
CA LEU A 170 2.80 19.40 -2.38
C LEU A 170 3.00 20.78 -1.70
N THR A 171 4.10 21.46 -2.00
CA THR A 171 4.40 22.80 -1.48
C THR A 171 3.36 23.82 -1.96
N GLN A 172 3.04 23.81 -3.26
CA GLN A 172 2.06 24.72 -3.86
C GLN A 172 0.65 24.51 -3.29
N VAL A 173 0.26 23.26 -3.03
CA VAL A 173 -1.01 22.96 -2.37
C VAL A 173 -1.02 23.51 -0.95
N LEU A 174 0.01 23.21 -0.15
CA LEU A 174 0.05 23.61 1.26
C LEU A 174 0.17 25.13 1.47
N GLN A 175 0.75 25.88 0.52
CA GLN A 175 0.75 27.35 0.56
C GLN A 175 -0.65 27.96 0.63
N ARG A 176 -1.68 27.25 0.13
CA ARG A 176 -3.08 27.69 0.15
C ARG A 176 -3.79 27.37 1.47
N CYS A 177 -3.15 26.63 2.36
CA CYS A 177 -3.72 26.17 3.62
C CYS A 177 -2.65 26.10 4.72
N PRO A 178 -2.13 27.27 5.17
CA PRO A 178 -1.01 27.34 6.11
C PRO A 178 -1.33 26.73 7.50
N SER A 179 -2.61 26.59 7.85
CA SER A 179 -3.04 25.94 9.10
C SER A 179 -3.15 24.41 9.00
N GLN A 180 -3.07 23.83 7.79
CA GLN A 180 -3.19 22.40 7.58
C GLN A 180 -2.05 21.65 8.28
N GLN A 181 -2.43 20.82 9.25
CA GLN A 181 -1.48 19.97 9.96
C GLN A 181 -1.20 18.70 9.16
N VAL A 182 0.05 18.26 9.18
CA VAL A 182 0.45 16.94 8.68
C VAL A 182 0.17 15.92 9.79
N ILE A 183 -0.55 14.85 9.45
CA ILE A 183 -0.80 13.77 10.40
C ILE A 183 0.49 12.94 10.50
N THR A 184 1.26 13.14 11.58
CA THR A 184 2.45 12.35 11.88
C THR A 184 2.10 11.25 12.87
N GLY A 185 1.76 10.07 12.39
CA GLY A 185 1.30 8.93 13.21
C GLY A 185 2.41 8.14 13.90
N GLY A 186 3.44 8.79 14.43
CA GLY A 186 4.63 8.11 14.98
C GLY A 186 5.45 7.40 13.89
N GLY A 187 6.27 6.41 14.29
CA GLY A 187 7.00 5.55 13.36
C GLY A 187 6.09 4.58 12.58
N PRO A 188 6.62 3.75 11.67
CA PRO A 188 5.82 2.78 10.92
C PRO A 188 4.95 1.91 11.83
N THR A 189 3.72 1.63 11.41
CA THR A 189 2.86 0.67 12.12
C THR A 189 3.59 -0.67 12.23
N SER A 190 3.69 -1.20 13.44
CA SER A 190 4.39 -2.47 13.68
C SER A 190 3.45 -3.63 13.42
N VAL A 191 3.82 -4.48 12.48
CA VAL A 191 3.06 -5.68 12.10
C VAL A 191 3.99 -6.89 12.19
N SER A 192 3.52 -8.00 12.73
CA SER A 192 4.31 -9.22 12.94
C SER A 192 3.50 -10.48 12.66
N GLY A 193 4.22 -11.59 12.42
CA GLY A 193 3.61 -12.89 12.17
C GLY A 193 3.25 -13.18 10.71
N PHE A 194 3.63 -12.31 9.77
CA PHE A 194 3.49 -12.59 8.34
C PHE A 194 4.83 -13.05 7.77
N SER A 195 4.79 -14.19 7.08
CA SER A 195 5.94 -14.76 6.39
C SER A 195 5.91 -14.36 4.93
N ASP A 196 7.07 -13.99 4.39
CA ASP A 196 7.22 -13.70 2.97
C ASP A 196 7.09 -15.01 2.18
N PRO A 197 6.09 -15.17 1.31
CA PRO A 197 5.89 -16.40 0.54
C PRO A 197 7.05 -16.68 -0.42
N THR A 198 7.83 -15.66 -0.79
CA THR A 198 8.98 -15.79 -1.70
C THR A 198 10.29 -16.11 -0.97
N ALA A 199 10.36 -15.85 0.34
CA ALA A 199 11.56 -16.12 1.14
C ALA A 199 11.85 -17.62 1.32
N ASN A 200 10.83 -18.48 1.20
CA ASN A 200 10.98 -19.93 1.28
C ASN A 200 11.42 -20.60 -0.05
N SER A 201 11.61 -19.84 -1.13
CA SER A 201 12.09 -20.39 -2.40
C SER A 201 13.63 -20.42 -2.52
N GLY A 202 14.36 -20.06 -1.46
CA GLY A 202 15.82 -19.96 -1.49
C GLY A 202 16.49 -20.23 -0.15
N SER A 203 16.33 -21.43 0.42
CA SER A 203 17.32 -21.98 1.35
C SER A 203 17.14 -23.49 1.57
N SER A 204 17.54 -24.29 0.58
CA SER A 204 18.06 -25.65 0.84
C SER A 204 19.58 -25.61 0.71
N GLY A 205 20.21 -24.79 1.56
CA GLY A 205 21.65 -24.77 1.73
C GLY A 205 22.07 -25.77 2.81
N SER A 206 22.08 -27.07 2.50
CA SER A 206 22.76 -28.05 3.35
C SER A 206 24.26 -27.89 3.19
N SER A 207 24.90 -27.35 4.23
CA SER A 207 26.34 -27.44 4.42
C SER A 207 26.65 -28.67 5.28
N SER A 208 27.41 -29.63 4.76
CA SER A 208 28.74 -29.98 5.30
C SER A 208 29.25 -31.34 4.84
N SER A 209 30.58 -31.38 4.71
CA SER A 209 31.48 -32.52 4.94
C SER A 209 31.77 -33.44 3.75
N GLY A 210 32.95 -33.23 3.15
CA GLY A 210 33.51 -34.12 2.14
C GLY A 210 34.09 -35.41 2.72
N THR A 211 34.21 -36.42 1.87
CA THR A 211 35.24 -37.47 1.92
C THR A 211 35.39 -38.05 0.51
N THR A 212 36.61 -38.09 0.03
CA THR A 212 37.09 -38.71 -1.22
C THR A 212 36.96 -40.24 -1.17
N SER A 213 36.57 -40.87 -2.27
CA SER A 213 37.19 -42.09 -2.88
C SER A 213 36.24 -42.81 -3.84
N GLY A 214 36.78 -43.33 -4.95
CA GLY A 214 36.31 -44.60 -5.53
C GLY A 214 35.63 -44.52 -6.89
N ALA A 215 36.29 -45.10 -7.89
CA ALA A 215 35.79 -45.37 -9.23
C ALA A 215 34.63 -46.39 -9.25
N GLY A 216 33.72 -46.25 -10.21
CA GLY A 216 32.68 -47.23 -10.55
C GLY A 216 31.88 -46.81 -11.79
N LEU A 217 31.79 -47.71 -12.77
CA LEU A 217 31.22 -47.52 -14.11
C LEU A 217 29.66 -47.62 -14.13
N ASP A 218 29.05 -46.89 -15.09
CA ASP A 218 27.83 -47.14 -15.95
C ASP A 218 26.68 -48.06 -15.43
N PRO A 219 25.35 -47.77 -15.61
CA PRO A 219 24.72 -47.58 -16.92
C PRO A 219 23.51 -46.64 -16.98
N ARG A 220 23.43 -45.84 -18.06
CA ARG A 220 22.22 -45.38 -18.80
C ARG A 220 22.41 -43.96 -19.33
N PHE A 221 23.31 -43.85 -20.31
CA PHE A 221 23.26 -42.76 -21.26
C PHE A 221 22.02 -42.87 -22.15
N GLY A 222 21.45 -41.70 -22.42
CA GLY A 222 20.43 -41.45 -23.43
C GLY A 222 20.36 -39.95 -23.71
N THR A 223 21.49 -39.34 -24.07
CA THR A 223 21.53 -38.01 -24.69
C THR A 223 20.98 -38.10 -26.10
N CYS A 224 19.96 -37.31 -26.43
CA CYS A 224 19.73 -36.87 -27.81
C CYS A 224 19.21 -35.45 -27.82
N SER A 225 20.00 -34.59 -28.47
CA SER A 225 19.72 -33.24 -28.90
C SER A 225 18.93 -33.26 -30.22
N ALA A 226 18.17 -32.19 -30.43
CA ALA A 226 17.85 -31.52 -31.71
C ALA A 226 16.98 -32.23 -32.77
N ALA A 227 15.88 -31.58 -33.14
CA ALA A 227 15.62 -31.01 -34.48
C ALA A 227 14.39 -30.08 -34.43
#